data_AF-A0A7X0KM99-F1
#
_entry.id   AF-A0A7X0KM99-F1
#
_cell.length_a   1.000
_cell.length_b   1.000
_cell.length_c   1.000
_cell.angle_alpha   90.00
_cell.angle_beta   90.00
_cell.angle_gamma   90.00
#
_symmetry.space_group_name_H-M   'P 1'
#
loop_
_entity.id
_entity.type
_entity.pdbx_description
1 polymer ?
#
loop_
_entity_poly.entity_id
_entity_poly.type
_entity_poly.pdbx_seq_one_letter_code
_entity_poly.pdbx_strand_id
1 'polypeptide(L)'
;MSRLHPPFRSVLDLIGETPVVELTQFDTGPCRLFIKLESQNPGGSIKDRIALSMIAAAEREGKLKRGGTIVEATAGNTGLGLAQVGIPKGYRIILVVPDKMSREKIQHLRALGAEVRLTRSDVGKGHPEYYQDMAEKIASEIPGSFYVNQFANPANPQAHETTTGPEIWDQLDGDVDAVVVGVGSGGTLTGLGRFFAKVSPKTEMVLADPVGSVLAPLVKTGKMEEAGSWTVEGIGEDFVPPNADLSLVKKAYSVNDKASMLAVRDLLAKEGILAGSSSGTLLSAALRYCREQKTPKRVVTFVCDSGNKYLSKVFDDFWLAEQGLAEKEQHGDLSDLVARSHREGGTVFVGRRTICSPPMAGCGAGTCRSCRCWRTASSSASSTRATSCPRSTDPMTAAGTASTRRCRRPWPRTCTRCRPTRRWTRCCRSSTATKWRSCSTATNSSG
;
A
#
# COMPACT_ATOMS: atom_id res chain seq x y z
N MET A 1 -33.46 -6.61 19.90
CA MET A 1 -32.88 -7.41 18.80
C MET A 1 -31.60 -8.06 19.31
N SER A 2 -31.40 -9.35 19.04
CA SER A 2 -30.15 -10.05 19.38
C SER A 2 -28.98 -9.32 18.70
N ARG A 3 -27.99 -8.86 19.49
CA ARG A 3 -26.73 -8.30 18.96
C ARG A 3 -25.79 -9.40 18.42
N LEU A 4 -26.20 -10.67 18.47
CA LEU A 4 -25.39 -11.82 18.10
C LEU A 4 -25.88 -12.41 16.79
N HIS A 5 -24.97 -12.51 15.82
CA HIS A 5 -25.16 -13.27 14.58
C HIS A 5 -25.13 -14.78 14.87
N PRO A 6 -25.85 -15.61 14.10
CA PRO A 6 -25.66 -17.05 14.13
C PRO A 6 -24.24 -17.44 13.63
N PRO A 7 -23.77 -18.67 13.90
CA PRO A 7 -22.49 -19.14 13.38
C PRO A 7 -22.41 -19.07 11.85
N PHE A 8 -21.34 -18.45 11.34
CA PHE A 8 -21.04 -18.39 9.91
C PHE A 8 -20.44 -19.70 9.40
N ARG A 9 -20.66 -20.04 8.13
CA ARG A 9 -20.15 -21.29 7.51
C ARG A 9 -18.75 -21.13 6.96
N SER A 10 -18.38 -19.91 6.62
CA SER A 10 -17.08 -19.54 6.07
C SER A 10 -16.64 -18.18 6.57
N VAL A 11 -15.32 -17.96 6.62
CA VAL A 11 -14.75 -16.61 6.81
C VAL A 11 -15.20 -15.67 5.70
N LEU A 12 -15.51 -16.18 4.50
CA LEU A 12 -16.01 -15.36 3.40
C LEU A 12 -17.40 -14.76 3.67
N ASP A 13 -18.20 -15.41 4.53
CA ASP A 13 -19.52 -14.92 4.92
C ASP A 13 -19.42 -13.72 5.89
N LEU A 14 -18.21 -13.42 6.40
CA LEU A 14 -17.91 -12.23 7.21
C LEU A 14 -17.53 -11.02 6.35
N ILE A 15 -17.45 -11.15 5.02
CA ILE A 15 -17.15 -10.04 4.12
C ILE A 15 -18.44 -9.23 3.93
N GLY A 16 -18.42 -7.96 4.34
CA GLY A 16 -19.58 -7.09 4.32
C GLY A 16 -20.13 -6.80 5.71
N GLU A 17 -21.30 -6.16 5.75
CA GLU A 17 -22.01 -5.80 7.00
C GLU A 17 -21.12 -5.07 8.02
N THR A 18 -20.15 -4.30 7.54
CA THR A 18 -19.15 -3.67 8.40
C THR A 18 -19.78 -2.57 9.26
N PRO A 19 -19.30 -2.31 10.49
CA PRO A 19 -19.91 -1.30 11.35
C PRO A 19 -19.73 0.13 10.80
N VAL A 20 -20.65 1.01 11.21
CA VAL A 20 -20.53 2.46 11.08
C VAL A 20 -20.39 3.06 12.48
N VAL A 21 -19.44 3.97 12.64
CA VAL A 21 -19.17 4.66 13.91
C VAL A 21 -19.28 6.17 13.69
N GLU A 22 -20.01 6.87 14.55
CA GLU A 22 -20.02 8.33 14.58
C GLU A 22 -18.75 8.86 15.26
N LEU A 23 -18.08 9.81 14.64
CA LEU A 23 -16.92 10.49 15.23
C LEU A 23 -17.42 11.61 16.15
N THR A 24 -17.03 11.54 17.43
CA THR A 24 -17.51 12.45 18.48
C THR A 24 -16.40 13.34 19.06
N GLN A 25 -15.14 12.98 18.82
CA GLN A 25 -13.96 13.67 19.34
C GLN A 25 -13.29 14.59 18.32
N PHE A 26 -13.96 14.85 17.19
CA PHE A 26 -13.51 15.75 16.14
C PHE A 26 -14.46 16.95 16.03
N ASP A 27 -13.89 18.13 15.79
CA ASP A 27 -14.68 19.27 15.31
C ASP A 27 -15.12 19.02 13.86
N THR A 28 -16.40 18.69 13.68
CA THR A 28 -17.05 18.43 12.40
C THR A 28 -17.89 19.62 11.92
N GLY A 29 -17.75 20.81 12.53
CA GLY A 29 -18.65 21.92 12.26
C GLY A 29 -20.12 21.53 12.53
N PRO A 30 -21.08 21.89 11.67
CA PRO A 30 -22.49 21.54 11.89
C PRO A 30 -22.83 20.08 11.53
N CYS A 31 -21.93 19.32 10.92
CA CYS A 31 -22.22 17.98 10.45
C CYS A 31 -22.08 16.91 11.53
N ARG A 32 -22.80 15.81 11.35
CA ARG A 32 -22.50 14.52 11.97
C ARG A 32 -21.66 13.70 11.00
N LEU A 33 -20.45 13.34 11.40
CA LEU A 33 -19.51 12.59 10.56
C LEU A 33 -19.44 11.14 11.04
N PHE A 34 -19.70 10.23 10.12
CA PHE A 34 -19.67 8.79 10.32
C PHE A 34 -18.51 8.15 9.56
N ILE A 35 -17.99 7.05 10.07
CA ILE A 35 -16.95 6.27 9.43
C ILE A 35 -17.37 4.80 9.30
N LYS A 36 -17.35 4.30 8.07
CA LYS A 36 -17.62 2.90 7.72
C LYS A 36 -16.35 2.08 7.87
N LEU A 37 -16.34 1.11 8.78
CA LEU A 37 -15.16 0.35 9.20
C LEU A 37 -14.84 -0.82 8.26
N GLU A 38 -14.49 -0.52 7.01
CA GLU A 38 -14.11 -1.54 6.01
C GLU A 38 -12.82 -2.30 6.36
N SER A 39 -12.04 -1.82 7.34
CA SER A 39 -10.96 -2.56 7.98
C SER A 39 -11.41 -3.80 8.76
N GLN A 40 -12.70 -3.95 9.05
CA GLN A 40 -13.25 -5.10 9.78
C GLN A 40 -13.71 -6.26 8.88
N ASN A 41 -13.59 -6.14 7.55
CA ASN A 41 -13.61 -7.33 6.70
C ASN A 41 -12.46 -8.27 7.11
N PRO A 42 -12.58 -9.60 6.93
CA PRO A 42 -11.62 -10.59 7.44
C PRO A 42 -10.18 -10.45 6.90
N GLY A 43 -9.99 -9.99 5.67
CA GLY A 43 -8.68 -9.62 5.08
C GLY A 43 -8.20 -8.22 5.47
N GLY A 44 -8.99 -7.52 6.29
CA GLY A 44 -8.65 -6.24 6.90
C GLY A 44 -8.75 -5.05 5.93
N SER A 45 -9.60 -5.13 4.90
CA SER A 45 -9.82 -4.01 3.97
C SER A 45 -11.11 -4.09 3.16
N ILE A 46 -11.49 -2.93 2.61
CA ILE A 46 -12.59 -2.77 1.64
C ILE A 46 -12.45 -3.66 0.38
N LYS A 47 -11.23 -4.12 0.06
CA LYS A 47 -10.97 -4.86 -1.18
C LYS A 47 -11.44 -6.31 -1.11
N ASP A 48 -11.77 -6.82 0.07
CA ASP A 48 -12.35 -8.16 0.23
C ASP A 48 -13.69 -8.27 -0.50
N ARG A 49 -14.49 -7.19 -0.46
CA ARG A 49 -15.78 -7.09 -1.18
C ARG A 49 -15.61 -7.29 -2.68
N ILE A 50 -14.67 -6.57 -3.27
CA ILE A 50 -14.46 -6.61 -4.72
C ILE A 50 -13.83 -7.94 -5.14
N ALA A 51 -12.96 -8.53 -4.30
CA ALA A 51 -12.39 -9.84 -4.55
C ALA A 51 -13.48 -10.91 -4.58
N LEU A 52 -14.39 -10.90 -3.60
CA LEU A 52 -15.54 -11.80 -3.56
C LEU A 52 -16.45 -11.61 -4.78
N SER A 53 -16.80 -10.36 -5.10
CA SER A 53 -17.66 -10.04 -6.23
C SER A 53 -17.05 -10.45 -7.58
N MET A 54 -15.79 -10.11 -7.84
CA MET A 54 -15.11 -10.42 -9.10
C MET A 54 -14.90 -11.93 -9.30
N ILE A 55 -14.57 -12.67 -8.23
CA ILE A 55 -14.45 -14.14 -8.29
C ILE A 55 -15.82 -14.77 -8.54
N ALA A 56 -16.86 -14.36 -7.80
CA ALA A 56 -18.21 -14.90 -7.97
C ALA A 56 -18.78 -14.60 -9.37
N ALA A 57 -18.48 -13.42 -9.93
CA ALA A 57 -18.84 -13.08 -11.30
C ALA A 57 -18.13 -14.00 -12.32
N ALA A 58 -16.82 -14.20 -12.17
CA ALA A 58 -16.05 -15.07 -13.04
C ALA A 58 -16.48 -16.55 -12.97
N GLU A 59 -16.84 -17.02 -11.77
CA GLU A 59 -17.45 -18.35 -11.55
C GLU A 59 -18.78 -18.47 -12.30
N ARG A 60 -19.69 -17.51 -12.11
CA ARG A 60 -21.02 -17.50 -12.74
C ARG A 60 -20.96 -17.40 -14.27
N GLU A 61 -20.01 -16.65 -14.80
CA GLU A 61 -19.80 -16.47 -16.24
C GLU A 61 -19.02 -17.64 -16.87
N GLY A 62 -18.56 -18.62 -16.08
CA GLY A 62 -17.78 -19.76 -16.57
C GLY A 62 -16.33 -19.41 -16.97
N LYS A 63 -15.88 -18.17 -16.71
CA LYS A 63 -14.50 -17.71 -16.95
C LYS A 63 -13.51 -18.35 -15.99
N LEU A 64 -13.95 -18.67 -14.77
CA LEU A 64 -13.14 -19.32 -13.75
C LEU A 64 -13.76 -20.66 -13.35
N LYS A 65 -13.06 -21.76 -13.67
CA LYS A 65 -13.49 -23.13 -13.34
C LYS A 65 -12.79 -23.62 -12.07
N ARG A 66 -13.38 -24.60 -11.36
CA ARG A 66 -12.79 -25.23 -10.16
C ARG A 66 -11.34 -25.65 -10.41
N GLY A 67 -10.42 -25.27 -9.52
CA GLY A 67 -8.99 -25.50 -9.67
C GLY A 67 -8.28 -24.57 -10.67
N GLY A 68 -8.99 -23.60 -11.24
CA GLY A 68 -8.45 -22.59 -12.15
C GLY A 68 -7.45 -21.64 -11.47
N THR A 69 -6.86 -20.77 -12.29
CA THR A 69 -5.84 -19.81 -11.83
C THR A 69 -6.39 -18.39 -11.87
N ILE A 70 -6.16 -17.61 -10.83
CA ILE A 70 -6.45 -16.18 -10.78
C ILE A 70 -5.13 -15.43 -10.91
N VAL A 71 -5.09 -14.46 -11.82
CA VAL A 71 -3.92 -13.62 -12.06
C VAL A 71 -4.31 -12.16 -11.85
N GLU A 72 -3.51 -11.41 -11.11
CA GLU A 72 -3.71 -9.97 -10.90
C GLU A 72 -2.38 -9.22 -10.75
N ALA A 73 -2.36 -7.98 -11.23
CA ALA A 73 -1.23 -7.08 -11.15
C ALA A 73 -1.34 -6.18 -9.91
N THR A 74 -1.01 -6.70 -8.72
CA THR A 74 -1.12 -5.91 -7.48
C THR A 74 -0.31 -6.48 -6.33
N ALA A 75 0.22 -5.59 -5.49
CA ALA A 75 0.78 -5.90 -4.16
C ALA A 75 -0.08 -5.36 -3.01
N GLY A 76 -1.24 -4.79 -3.34
CA GLY A 76 -2.10 -4.08 -2.41
C GLY A 76 -3.18 -4.97 -1.80
N ASN A 77 -4.15 -4.29 -1.21
CA ASN A 77 -5.30 -4.93 -0.56
C ASN A 77 -6.12 -5.83 -1.51
N THR A 78 -6.16 -5.54 -2.81
CA THR A 78 -6.82 -6.42 -3.79
C THR A 78 -6.14 -7.79 -3.89
N GLY A 79 -4.81 -7.84 -3.85
CA GLY A 79 -4.07 -9.12 -3.87
C GLY A 79 -4.31 -9.94 -2.62
N LEU A 80 -4.36 -9.28 -1.45
CA LEU A 80 -4.72 -9.91 -0.18
C LEU A 80 -6.16 -10.45 -0.22
N GLY A 81 -7.12 -9.64 -0.68
CA GLY A 81 -8.52 -10.05 -0.81
C GLY A 81 -8.70 -11.22 -1.79
N LEU A 82 -8.03 -11.19 -2.94
CA LEU A 82 -8.07 -12.29 -3.92
C LEU A 82 -7.46 -13.58 -3.35
N ALA A 83 -6.37 -13.50 -2.60
CA ALA A 83 -5.79 -14.64 -1.91
C ALA A 83 -6.73 -15.18 -0.82
N GLN A 84 -7.28 -14.29 0.01
CA GLN A 84 -8.20 -14.61 1.10
C GLN A 84 -9.48 -15.30 0.60
N VAL A 85 -10.02 -14.87 -0.55
CA VAL A 85 -11.23 -15.45 -1.15
C VAL A 85 -10.90 -16.69 -1.99
N GLY A 86 -9.89 -16.59 -2.85
CA GLY A 86 -9.64 -17.58 -3.89
C GLY A 86 -8.98 -18.87 -3.40
N ILE A 87 -8.06 -18.77 -2.43
CA ILE A 87 -7.33 -19.94 -1.92
C ILE A 87 -8.27 -20.92 -1.18
N PRO A 88 -9.16 -20.48 -0.28
CA PRO A 88 -10.15 -21.38 0.33
C PRO A 88 -11.12 -22.01 -0.68
N LYS A 89 -11.37 -21.34 -1.82
CA LYS A 89 -12.17 -21.87 -2.93
C LYS A 89 -11.40 -22.85 -3.83
N GLY A 90 -10.10 -23.07 -3.56
CA GLY A 90 -9.25 -24.00 -4.29
C GLY A 90 -8.68 -23.45 -5.59
N TYR A 91 -8.55 -22.12 -5.72
CA TYR A 91 -7.89 -21.48 -6.86
C TYR A 91 -6.40 -21.28 -6.61
N ARG A 92 -5.62 -21.43 -7.68
CA ARG A 92 -4.22 -20.99 -7.71
C ARG A 92 -4.19 -19.47 -7.89
N ILE A 93 -3.41 -18.75 -7.08
CA ILE A 93 -3.31 -17.29 -7.16
C ILE A 93 -1.90 -16.88 -7.59
N ILE A 94 -1.79 -16.12 -8.68
CA ILE A 94 -0.53 -15.53 -9.16
C ILE A 94 -0.65 -14.01 -9.12
N LEU A 95 0.23 -13.37 -8.36
CA LEU A 95 0.26 -11.92 -8.21
C LEU A 95 1.54 -11.36 -8.81
N VAL A 96 1.40 -10.46 -9.78
CA VAL A 96 2.52 -9.71 -10.35
C VAL A 96 2.72 -8.43 -9.55
N VAL A 97 3.88 -8.32 -8.92
CA VAL A 97 4.19 -7.30 -7.91
C VAL A 97 5.44 -6.51 -8.33
N PRO A 98 5.38 -5.17 -8.46
CA PRO A 98 6.57 -4.36 -8.66
C PRO A 98 7.58 -4.49 -7.51
N ASP A 99 8.87 -4.46 -7.81
CA ASP A 99 9.98 -4.64 -6.87
C ASP A 99 10.15 -3.50 -5.84
N LYS A 100 9.52 -2.34 -6.05
CA LYS A 100 9.45 -1.24 -5.07
C LYS A 100 8.52 -1.50 -3.88
N MET A 101 7.74 -2.59 -3.90
CA MET A 101 6.76 -2.89 -2.86
C MET A 101 7.43 -3.38 -1.58
N SER A 102 6.82 -3.11 -0.43
CA SER A 102 7.42 -3.45 0.87
C SER A 102 7.50 -4.96 1.08
N ARG A 103 8.53 -5.40 1.83
CA ARG A 103 8.78 -6.82 2.08
C ARG A 103 7.63 -7.47 2.85
N GLU A 104 7.03 -6.73 3.77
CA GLU A 104 5.91 -7.17 4.61
C GLU A 104 4.70 -7.54 3.75
N LYS A 105 4.40 -6.75 2.71
CA LYS A 105 3.30 -7.04 1.78
C LYS A 105 3.56 -8.32 0.98
N ILE A 106 4.78 -8.48 0.45
CA ILE A 106 5.17 -9.68 -0.29
C ILE A 106 5.12 -10.92 0.61
N GLN A 107 5.61 -10.81 1.85
CA GLN A 107 5.59 -11.89 2.82
C GLN A 107 4.16 -12.28 3.21
N HIS A 108 3.27 -11.30 3.41
CA HIS A 108 1.88 -11.56 3.72
C HIS A 108 1.17 -12.32 2.58
N LEU A 109 1.36 -11.89 1.32
CA LEU A 109 0.80 -12.59 0.15
C LEU A 109 1.28 -14.04 0.06
N ARG A 110 2.59 -14.28 0.27
CA ARG A 110 3.16 -15.63 0.28
C ARG A 110 2.63 -16.47 1.44
N ALA A 111 2.44 -15.88 2.62
CA ALA A 111 1.89 -16.56 3.79
C ALA A 111 0.43 -17.00 3.58
N LEU A 112 -0.35 -16.22 2.82
CA LEU A 112 -1.70 -16.63 2.41
C LEU A 112 -1.68 -17.77 1.39
N GLY A 113 -0.56 -18.04 0.72
CA GLY A 113 -0.39 -19.08 -0.28
C GLY A 113 -0.41 -18.58 -1.73
N ALA A 114 -0.31 -17.27 -1.96
CA ALA A 114 -0.20 -16.72 -3.30
C ALA A 114 1.22 -16.85 -3.88
N GLU A 115 1.30 -17.15 -5.17
CA GLU A 115 2.54 -17.09 -5.93
C GLU A 115 2.84 -15.64 -6.30
N VAL A 116 3.96 -15.10 -5.82
CA VAL A 116 4.33 -13.70 -6.08
C VAL A 116 5.43 -13.65 -7.14
N ARG A 117 5.10 -13.09 -8.30
CA ARG A 117 6.06 -12.78 -9.36
C ARG A 117 6.51 -11.33 -9.25
N LEU A 118 7.79 -11.12 -8.94
CA LEU A 118 8.37 -9.78 -8.95
C LEU A 118 8.62 -9.29 -10.37
N THR A 119 8.39 -8.00 -10.58
CA THR A 119 8.66 -7.28 -11.82
C THR A 119 9.24 -5.90 -11.55
N ARG A 120 9.78 -5.25 -12.59
CA ARG A 120 10.40 -3.94 -12.51
C ARG A 120 9.40 -2.83 -12.26
N SER A 121 9.77 -1.89 -11.39
CA SER A 121 8.97 -0.71 -11.07
C SER A 121 9.37 0.56 -11.82
N ASP A 122 10.46 0.53 -12.59
CA ASP A 122 11.02 1.66 -13.35
C ASP A 122 10.53 1.71 -14.82
N VAL A 123 9.61 0.84 -15.21
CA VAL A 123 9.09 0.73 -16.58
C VAL A 123 7.60 1.05 -16.67
N GLY A 124 7.19 1.65 -17.77
CA GLY A 124 5.79 2.04 -18.05
C GLY A 124 5.07 1.07 -19.00
N LYS A 125 3.79 1.36 -19.27
CA LYS A 125 2.92 0.57 -20.15
C LYS A 125 3.54 0.35 -21.54
N GLY A 126 3.40 -0.86 -22.08
CA GLY A 126 4.00 -1.29 -23.34
C GLY A 126 5.37 -1.96 -23.18
N HIS A 127 6.02 -1.83 -22.02
CA HIS A 127 7.24 -2.58 -21.72
C HIS A 127 6.88 -4.02 -21.26
N PRO A 128 7.57 -5.08 -21.71
CA PRO A 128 7.27 -6.47 -21.32
C PRO A 128 7.33 -6.76 -19.82
N GLU A 129 8.07 -5.94 -19.06
CA GLU A 129 8.19 -6.01 -17.60
C GLU A 129 7.24 -5.06 -16.85
N TYR A 130 6.34 -4.37 -17.57
CA TYR A 130 5.28 -3.62 -16.93
C TYR A 130 4.31 -4.58 -16.24
N TYR A 131 4.00 -4.32 -14.97
CA TYR A 131 3.31 -5.28 -14.10
C TYR A 131 1.91 -5.69 -14.59
N GLN A 132 1.15 -4.77 -15.20
CA GLN A 132 -0.18 -5.09 -15.75
C GLN A 132 -0.06 -5.93 -17.03
N ASP A 133 0.80 -5.52 -17.97
CA ASP A 133 1.02 -6.23 -19.23
C ASP A 133 1.58 -7.64 -18.97
N MET A 134 2.47 -7.79 -17.97
CA MET A 134 2.98 -9.10 -17.55
C MET A 134 1.87 -9.98 -16.94
N ALA A 135 0.99 -9.43 -16.11
CA ALA A 135 -0.12 -10.20 -15.53
C ALA A 135 -1.10 -10.68 -16.60
N GLU A 136 -1.46 -9.81 -17.55
CA GLU A 136 -2.31 -10.14 -18.69
C GLU A 136 -1.65 -11.23 -19.56
N LYS A 137 -0.35 -11.09 -19.85
CA LYS A 137 0.42 -12.11 -20.56
C LYS A 137 0.41 -13.46 -19.84
N ILE A 138 0.75 -13.50 -18.54
CA ILE A 138 0.72 -14.73 -17.74
C ILE A 138 -0.66 -15.39 -17.79
N ALA A 139 -1.74 -14.58 -17.71
CA ALA A 139 -3.08 -15.12 -17.81
C ALA A 139 -3.36 -15.74 -19.19
N SER A 140 -2.98 -15.07 -20.28
CA SER A 140 -3.15 -15.63 -21.63
C SER A 140 -2.35 -16.92 -21.89
N GLU A 141 -1.22 -17.11 -21.21
CA GLU A 141 -0.35 -18.29 -21.35
C GLU A 141 -0.79 -19.48 -20.50
N ILE A 142 -1.55 -19.26 -19.41
CA ILE A 142 -2.02 -20.33 -18.51
C ILE A 142 -3.46 -20.72 -18.86
N PRO A 143 -3.70 -21.95 -19.39
CA PRO A 143 -5.05 -22.42 -19.68
C PRO A 143 -5.93 -22.44 -18.43
N GLY A 144 -7.17 -21.94 -18.57
CA GLY A 144 -8.12 -21.86 -17.45
C GLY A 144 -7.77 -20.81 -16.39
N SER A 145 -6.93 -19.84 -16.75
CA SER A 145 -6.67 -18.69 -15.89
C SER A 145 -7.64 -17.54 -16.16
N PHE A 146 -7.80 -16.68 -15.16
CA PHE A 146 -8.64 -15.50 -15.18
C PHE A 146 -7.82 -14.28 -14.75
N TYR A 147 -7.63 -13.34 -15.67
CA TYR A 147 -7.08 -12.02 -15.34
C TYR A 147 -8.18 -11.15 -14.73
N VAL A 148 -7.99 -10.76 -13.46
CA VAL A 148 -9.06 -10.09 -12.69
C VAL A 148 -9.30 -8.66 -13.18
N ASN A 149 -8.22 -7.90 -13.43
CA ASN A 149 -8.23 -6.53 -13.93
C ASN A 149 -9.15 -5.59 -13.13
N GLN A 150 -8.78 -5.31 -11.87
CA GLN A 150 -9.65 -4.54 -10.96
C GLN A 150 -10.03 -3.13 -11.49
N PHE A 151 -9.26 -2.55 -12.41
CA PHE A 151 -9.48 -1.20 -12.95
C PHE A 151 -10.61 -1.14 -13.99
N ALA A 152 -10.92 -2.26 -14.66
CA ALA A 152 -11.93 -2.32 -15.71
C ALA A 152 -13.02 -3.38 -15.47
N ASN A 153 -12.87 -4.23 -14.46
CA ASN A 153 -13.85 -5.27 -14.15
C ASN A 153 -15.13 -4.68 -13.56
N PRO A 154 -16.31 -4.83 -14.20
CA PRO A 154 -17.56 -4.22 -13.74
C PRO A 154 -18.08 -4.82 -12.42
N ALA A 155 -17.63 -6.02 -12.04
CA ALA A 155 -17.96 -6.61 -10.76
C ALA A 155 -17.32 -5.86 -9.57
N ASN A 156 -16.31 -5.01 -9.81
CA ASN A 156 -15.74 -4.12 -8.80
C ASN A 156 -16.74 -3.04 -8.33
N PRO A 157 -17.21 -2.10 -9.19
CA PRO A 157 -18.23 -1.14 -8.78
C PRO A 157 -19.54 -1.82 -8.37
N GLN A 158 -19.92 -2.94 -9.01
CA GLN A 158 -21.11 -3.69 -8.63
C GLN A 158 -21.08 -4.13 -7.15
N ALA A 159 -19.92 -4.55 -6.62
CA ALA A 159 -19.79 -4.94 -5.22
C ALA A 159 -20.26 -3.83 -4.27
N HIS A 160 -19.88 -2.58 -4.56
CA HIS A 160 -20.24 -1.44 -3.73
C HIS A 160 -21.67 -0.96 -3.98
N GLU A 161 -22.16 -1.06 -5.22
CA GLU A 161 -23.54 -0.72 -5.58
C GLU A 161 -24.56 -1.64 -4.89
N THR A 162 -24.25 -2.95 -4.80
CA THR A 162 -25.20 -3.95 -4.28
C THR A 162 -24.98 -4.31 -2.81
N THR A 163 -23.88 -3.87 -2.18
CA THR A 163 -23.61 -4.16 -0.75
C THR A 163 -23.29 -2.90 0.04
N THR A 164 -22.16 -2.25 -0.22
CA THR A 164 -21.68 -1.12 0.59
C THR A 164 -22.67 0.05 0.62
N GLY A 165 -23.29 0.40 -0.52
CA GLY A 165 -24.31 1.44 -0.62
C GLY A 165 -25.54 1.15 0.23
N PRO A 166 -26.24 0.02 0.01
CA PRO A 166 -27.36 -0.42 0.83
C PRO A 166 -27.04 -0.47 2.33
N GLU A 167 -25.87 -1.02 2.71
CA GLU A 167 -25.48 -1.09 4.12
C GLU A 167 -25.37 0.31 4.75
N ILE A 168 -24.72 1.25 4.07
CA ILE A 168 -24.61 2.64 4.56
C ILE A 168 -26.01 3.26 4.67
N TRP A 169 -26.86 3.09 3.67
CA TRP A 169 -28.22 3.63 3.67
C TRP A 169 -29.03 3.14 4.86
N ASP A 170 -29.04 1.83 5.09
CA ASP A 170 -29.78 1.22 6.19
C ASP A 170 -29.20 1.62 7.56
N GLN A 171 -27.86 1.65 7.70
CA GLN A 171 -27.19 2.03 8.93
C GLN A 171 -27.33 3.52 9.29
N LEU A 172 -27.70 4.36 8.33
CA LEU A 172 -27.95 5.80 8.51
C LEU A 172 -29.44 6.15 8.38
N ASP A 173 -30.33 5.18 8.52
CA ASP A 173 -31.79 5.35 8.54
C ASP A 173 -32.34 6.04 7.28
N GLY A 174 -31.71 5.80 6.13
CA GLY A 174 -32.07 6.41 4.87
C GLY A 174 -31.78 7.90 4.77
N ASP A 175 -30.88 8.44 5.59
CA ASP A 175 -30.53 9.85 5.59
C ASP A 175 -29.02 10.07 5.47
N VAL A 176 -28.56 10.32 4.24
CA VAL A 176 -27.14 10.55 3.92
C VAL A 176 -27.04 11.75 2.99
N ASP A 177 -26.32 12.79 3.40
CA ASP A 177 -26.15 14.01 2.61
C ASP A 177 -24.86 14.00 1.79
N ALA A 178 -23.81 13.34 2.26
CA ALA A 178 -22.58 13.21 1.50
C ALA A 178 -21.80 11.95 1.83
N VAL A 179 -21.10 11.42 0.83
CA VAL A 179 -20.19 10.28 0.94
C VAL A 179 -18.81 10.72 0.45
N VAL A 180 -17.82 10.70 1.35
CA VAL A 180 -16.44 11.11 1.05
C VAL A 180 -15.59 9.87 0.78
N VAL A 181 -15.10 9.75 -0.45
CA VAL A 181 -14.38 8.57 -0.98
C VAL A 181 -13.10 8.96 -1.68
N GLY A 182 -12.10 8.09 -1.62
CA GLY A 182 -10.93 8.17 -2.49
C GLY A 182 -11.06 7.25 -3.69
N VAL A 183 -10.28 7.51 -4.73
CA VAL A 183 -10.24 6.70 -5.94
C VAL A 183 -8.86 6.07 -6.08
N GLY A 184 -8.82 4.73 -6.06
CA GLY A 184 -7.76 3.94 -6.68
C GLY A 184 -8.32 3.35 -7.97
N SER A 185 -8.86 2.13 -7.92
CA SER A 185 -9.52 1.50 -9.08
C SER A 185 -10.87 2.10 -9.51
N GLY A 186 -11.40 3.13 -8.84
CA GLY A 186 -12.70 3.76 -9.16
C GLY A 186 -13.97 3.05 -8.66
N GLY A 187 -13.89 1.78 -8.29
CA GLY A 187 -15.08 0.96 -7.99
C GLY A 187 -15.95 1.49 -6.85
N THR A 188 -15.35 1.93 -5.74
CA THR A 188 -16.09 2.44 -4.58
C THR A 188 -16.86 3.72 -4.91
N LEU A 189 -16.23 4.68 -5.58
CA LEU A 189 -16.88 5.91 -6.05
C LEU A 189 -18.08 5.60 -6.95
N THR A 190 -17.85 4.79 -7.99
CA THR A 190 -18.86 4.52 -9.00
C THR A 190 -20.01 3.69 -8.46
N GLY A 191 -19.73 2.65 -7.68
CA GLY A 191 -20.77 1.79 -7.12
C GLY A 191 -21.67 2.52 -6.14
N LEU A 192 -21.08 3.30 -5.22
CA LEU A 192 -21.85 4.13 -4.29
C LEU A 192 -22.61 5.23 -5.02
N GLY A 193 -21.97 5.93 -5.96
CA GLY A 193 -22.63 6.99 -6.72
C GLY A 193 -23.83 6.48 -7.53
N ARG A 194 -23.74 5.30 -8.15
CA ARG A 194 -24.87 4.66 -8.85
C ARG A 194 -26.01 4.26 -7.91
N PHE A 195 -25.68 3.73 -6.73
CA PHE A 195 -26.68 3.38 -5.73
C PHE A 195 -27.40 4.63 -5.21
N PHE A 196 -26.64 5.64 -4.76
CA PHE A 196 -27.22 6.87 -4.20
C PHE A 196 -27.97 7.72 -5.24
N ALA A 197 -27.53 7.75 -6.50
CA ALA A 197 -28.29 8.40 -7.56
C ALA A 197 -29.71 7.81 -7.73
N LYS A 198 -29.91 6.53 -7.39
CA LYS A 198 -31.22 5.87 -7.44
C LYS A 198 -32.07 6.11 -6.19
N VAL A 199 -31.48 6.02 -5.00
CA VAL A 199 -32.24 6.03 -3.73
C VAL A 199 -32.29 7.39 -3.04
N SER A 200 -31.30 8.25 -3.28
CA SER A 200 -31.17 9.57 -2.64
C SER A 200 -30.41 10.53 -3.55
N PRO A 201 -31.09 11.18 -4.52
CA PRO A 201 -30.48 12.15 -5.42
C PRO A 201 -29.85 13.37 -4.72
N LYS A 202 -30.16 13.60 -3.44
CA LYS A 202 -29.53 14.65 -2.63
C LYS A 202 -28.11 14.30 -2.18
N THR A 203 -27.75 13.02 -2.14
CA THR A 203 -26.47 12.57 -1.59
C THR A 203 -25.33 12.96 -2.52
N GLU A 204 -24.39 13.75 -2.00
CA GLU A 204 -23.24 14.22 -2.74
C GLU A 204 -22.08 13.22 -2.66
N MET A 205 -21.58 12.76 -3.81
CA MET A 205 -20.29 12.06 -3.84
C MET A 205 -19.15 13.07 -3.81
N VAL A 206 -18.27 12.94 -2.83
CA VAL A 206 -17.14 13.84 -2.59
C VAL A 206 -15.83 13.08 -2.75
N LEU A 207 -14.99 13.52 -3.69
CA LEU A 207 -13.68 12.94 -3.94
C LEU A 207 -12.64 13.49 -2.96
N ALA A 208 -11.94 12.59 -2.27
CA ALA A 208 -10.77 12.86 -1.46
C ALA A 208 -9.52 12.27 -2.16
N ASP A 209 -8.65 13.14 -2.65
CA ASP A 209 -7.55 12.77 -3.55
C ASP A 209 -6.21 13.27 -3.01
N PRO A 210 -5.13 12.48 -3.04
CA PRO A 210 -3.82 12.98 -2.63
C PRO A 210 -3.31 14.05 -3.59
N VAL A 211 -2.63 15.07 -3.07
CA VAL A 211 -1.86 16.00 -3.89
C VAL A 211 -0.81 15.22 -4.69
N GLY A 212 -0.79 15.44 -6.01
CA GLY A 212 0.03 14.68 -6.97
C GLY A 212 -0.80 13.74 -7.84
N SER A 213 -2.02 13.36 -7.44
CA SER A 213 -2.92 12.67 -8.35
C SER A 213 -3.59 13.62 -9.34
N VAL A 214 -3.93 13.11 -10.52
CA VAL A 214 -4.60 13.86 -11.59
C VAL A 214 -6.11 13.99 -11.41
N LEU A 215 -6.71 13.25 -10.47
CA LEU A 215 -8.17 13.09 -10.39
C LEU A 215 -8.88 14.32 -9.84
N ALA A 216 -8.47 14.85 -8.69
CA ALA A 216 -9.07 16.07 -8.14
C ALA A 216 -8.81 17.31 -9.00
N PRO A 217 -7.61 17.55 -9.57
CA PRO A 217 -7.41 18.60 -10.56
C PRO A 217 -8.34 18.48 -11.76
N LEU A 218 -8.50 17.26 -12.29
CA LEU A 218 -9.40 16.99 -13.42
C LEU A 218 -10.86 17.32 -13.06
N VAL A 219 -11.35 16.90 -11.91
CA VAL A 219 -12.72 17.22 -11.46
C VAL A 219 -12.92 18.73 -11.28
N LYS A 220 -11.92 19.45 -10.75
CA LYS A 220 -12.04 20.89 -10.46
C LYS A 220 -11.90 21.78 -11.69
N THR A 221 -11.03 21.41 -12.62
CA THR A 221 -10.59 22.29 -13.71
C THR A 221 -10.95 21.78 -15.10
N GLY A 222 -11.37 20.52 -15.21
CA GLY A 222 -11.57 19.82 -16.49
C GLY A 222 -10.27 19.47 -17.21
N LYS A 223 -9.10 19.69 -16.59
CA LYS A 223 -7.78 19.44 -17.19
C LYS A 223 -7.00 18.40 -16.38
N MET A 224 -6.39 17.46 -17.08
CA MET A 224 -5.36 16.61 -16.47
C MET A 224 -4.09 17.41 -16.27
N GLU A 225 -3.56 17.34 -15.05
CA GLU A 225 -2.25 17.89 -14.69
C GLU A 225 -1.19 16.79 -14.73
N GLU A 226 0.08 17.17 -14.62
CA GLU A 226 1.17 16.20 -14.49
C GLU A 226 1.10 15.48 -13.15
N ALA A 227 1.19 14.15 -13.17
CA ALA A 227 1.16 13.34 -11.96
C ALA A 227 2.44 13.57 -11.12
N GLY A 228 2.25 13.85 -9.83
CA GLY A 228 3.30 13.94 -8.83
C GLY A 228 3.46 12.64 -8.03
N SER A 229 4.28 12.68 -6.98
CA SER A 229 4.44 11.58 -6.03
C SER A 229 3.75 11.89 -4.70
N TRP A 230 3.17 10.86 -4.08
CA TRP A 230 2.61 10.92 -2.72
C TRP A 230 2.93 9.63 -1.97
N THR A 231 2.73 9.66 -0.66
CA THR A 231 3.11 8.57 0.24
C THR A 231 1.91 7.73 0.67
N VAL A 232 0.69 8.31 0.65
CA VAL A 232 -0.55 7.58 0.90
C VAL A 232 -0.72 6.40 -0.07
N GLU A 233 -1.07 5.23 0.46
CA GLU A 233 -1.23 4.03 -0.37
C GLU A 233 -2.69 3.71 -0.68
N GLY A 234 -2.96 3.29 -1.92
CA GLY A 234 -4.24 2.70 -2.34
C GLY A 234 -5.27 3.67 -2.93
N ILE A 235 -4.96 4.96 -2.97
CA ILE A 235 -5.74 6.03 -3.62
C ILE A 235 -4.80 7.01 -4.33
N GLY A 236 -5.36 7.77 -5.26
CA GLY A 236 -4.64 8.62 -6.21
C GLY A 236 -4.18 7.80 -7.41
N GLU A 237 -4.32 8.38 -8.60
CA GLU A 237 -3.89 7.79 -9.87
C GLU A 237 -3.25 8.85 -10.78
N ASP A 238 -2.46 8.39 -11.74
CA ASP A 238 -1.87 9.15 -12.87
C ASP A 238 -2.72 9.07 -14.15
N PHE A 239 -3.82 8.32 -14.12
CA PHE A 239 -4.84 8.23 -15.17
C PHE A 239 -6.24 8.11 -14.55
N VAL A 240 -7.31 8.16 -15.37
CA VAL A 240 -8.67 7.86 -14.90
C VAL A 240 -8.96 6.37 -15.14
N PRO A 241 -9.15 5.55 -14.08
CA PRO A 241 -9.54 4.16 -14.22
C PRO A 241 -10.83 4.01 -15.05
N PRO A 242 -10.94 2.99 -15.92
CA PRO A 242 -12.19 2.74 -16.66
C PRO A 242 -13.42 2.56 -15.76
N ASN A 243 -13.24 2.00 -14.56
CA ASN A 243 -14.29 1.86 -13.57
C ASN A 243 -14.66 3.16 -12.85
N ALA A 244 -13.86 4.23 -12.95
CA ALA A 244 -14.09 5.50 -12.25
C ALA A 244 -15.00 6.43 -13.06
N ASP A 245 -16.26 6.55 -12.63
CA ASP A 245 -17.20 7.51 -13.19
C ASP A 245 -17.12 8.83 -12.41
N LEU A 246 -16.21 9.71 -12.86
CA LEU A 246 -15.98 11.00 -12.22
C LEU A 246 -17.16 11.98 -12.42
N SER A 247 -18.09 11.71 -13.33
CA SER A 247 -19.27 12.55 -13.53
C SER A 247 -20.21 12.56 -12.31
N LEU A 248 -20.11 11.53 -11.47
CA LEU A 248 -20.86 11.40 -10.23
C LEU A 248 -20.32 12.31 -9.10
N VAL A 249 -19.09 12.83 -9.25
CA VAL A 249 -18.43 13.62 -8.20
C VAL A 249 -19.00 15.04 -8.18
N LYS A 250 -19.58 15.44 -7.05
CA LYS A 250 -20.08 16.81 -6.85
C LYS A 250 -18.98 17.77 -6.42
N LYS A 251 -17.99 17.28 -5.66
CA LYS A 251 -16.90 18.09 -5.12
C LYS A 251 -15.64 17.25 -4.94
N ALA A 252 -14.47 17.86 -5.11
CA ALA A 252 -13.18 17.21 -4.89
C ALA A 252 -12.28 18.02 -3.95
N TYR A 253 -11.54 17.32 -3.11
CA TYR A 253 -10.50 17.88 -2.24
C TYR A 253 -9.16 17.23 -2.55
N SER A 254 -8.14 18.07 -2.66
CA SER A 254 -6.75 17.63 -2.74
C SER A 254 -6.17 17.72 -1.33
N VAL A 255 -5.60 16.62 -0.84
CA VAL A 255 -5.07 16.48 0.52
C VAL A 255 -3.60 16.09 0.44
N ASN A 256 -2.73 16.84 1.12
CA ASN A 256 -1.29 16.50 1.13
C ASN A 256 -0.99 15.39 2.15
N ASP A 257 0.15 14.73 1.99
CA ASP A 257 0.57 13.62 2.87
C ASP A 257 0.59 14.02 4.35
N LYS A 258 1.06 15.23 4.71
CA LYS A 258 1.10 15.67 6.12
C LYS A 258 -0.29 15.67 6.73
N ALA A 259 -1.28 16.25 6.04
CA ALA A 259 -2.66 16.29 6.51
C ALA A 259 -3.27 14.88 6.62
N SER A 260 -2.96 13.98 5.69
CA SER A 260 -3.41 12.58 5.74
C SER A 260 -2.81 11.81 6.91
N MET A 261 -1.49 11.93 7.14
CA MET A 261 -0.79 11.23 8.23
C MET A 261 -1.22 11.74 9.60
N LEU A 262 -1.41 13.06 9.75
CA LEU A 262 -1.94 13.63 10.99
C LEU A 262 -3.37 13.15 11.27
N ALA A 263 -4.25 13.19 10.26
CA ALA A 263 -5.64 12.77 10.43
C ALA A 263 -5.77 11.30 10.86
N VAL A 264 -4.97 10.39 10.30
CA VAL A 264 -5.03 8.96 10.69
C VAL A 264 -4.46 8.71 12.08
N ARG A 265 -3.43 9.45 12.50
CA ARG A 265 -2.90 9.36 13.87
C ARG A 265 -3.86 9.95 14.89
N ASP A 266 -4.49 11.08 14.57
CA ASP A 266 -5.56 11.68 15.37
C ASP A 266 -6.74 10.73 15.53
N LEU A 267 -7.13 10.02 14.46
CA LEU A 267 -8.21 9.05 14.50
C LEU A 267 -7.91 7.92 15.50
N LEU A 268 -6.67 7.43 15.54
CA LEU A 268 -6.25 6.47 16.55
C LEU A 268 -6.24 7.10 17.96
N ALA A 269 -5.64 8.27 18.12
CA ALA A 269 -5.45 8.89 19.42
C ALA A 269 -6.76 9.35 20.09
N LYS A 270 -7.72 9.82 19.28
CA LYS A 270 -8.98 10.41 19.76
C LYS A 270 -10.11 9.38 19.84
N GLU A 271 -10.20 8.46 18.88
CA GLU A 271 -11.34 7.53 18.76
C GLU A 271 -10.94 6.06 18.93
N GLY A 272 -9.64 5.76 19.10
CA GLY A 272 -9.14 4.39 19.25
C GLY A 272 -9.20 3.57 17.95
N ILE A 273 -9.41 4.20 16.80
CA ILE A 273 -9.60 3.53 15.52
C ILE A 273 -8.26 3.43 14.77
N LEU A 274 -7.71 2.21 14.70
CA LEU A 274 -6.45 1.93 14.01
C LEU A 274 -6.66 1.77 12.49
N ALA A 275 -6.56 2.89 11.77
CA ALA A 275 -6.84 2.99 10.34
C ALA A 275 -5.57 3.07 9.47
N GLY A 276 -5.69 2.69 8.19
CA GLY A 276 -4.62 2.85 7.19
C GLY A 276 -4.53 4.24 6.58
N SER A 277 -3.43 4.52 5.87
CA SER A 277 -3.07 5.87 5.40
C SER A 277 -4.13 6.54 4.52
N SER A 278 -4.82 5.79 3.66
CA SER A 278 -5.86 6.34 2.78
C SER A 278 -7.04 6.89 3.56
N SER A 279 -7.42 6.23 4.66
CA SER A 279 -8.46 6.70 5.59
C SER A 279 -8.15 8.09 6.16
N GLY A 280 -6.86 8.41 6.34
CA GLY A 280 -6.43 9.75 6.76
C GLY A 280 -6.74 10.83 5.72
N THR A 281 -6.49 10.56 4.44
CA THR A 281 -6.88 11.46 3.32
C THR A 281 -8.38 11.67 3.30
N LEU A 282 -9.14 10.59 3.41
CA LEU A 282 -10.60 10.59 3.41
C LEU A 282 -11.16 11.40 4.60
N LEU A 283 -10.68 11.15 5.80
CA LEU A 283 -11.07 11.87 7.01
C LEU A 283 -10.72 13.36 6.91
N SER A 284 -9.52 13.70 6.43
CA SER A 284 -9.10 15.09 6.25
C SER A 284 -10.02 15.85 5.29
N ALA A 285 -10.36 15.24 4.15
CA ALA A 285 -11.33 15.81 3.20
C ALA A 285 -12.74 15.89 3.80
N ALA A 286 -13.17 14.89 4.56
CA ALA A 286 -14.49 14.87 5.18
C ALA A 286 -14.64 15.96 6.25
N LEU A 287 -13.64 16.16 7.10
CA LEU A 287 -13.63 17.24 8.09
C LEU A 287 -13.68 18.62 7.42
N ARG A 288 -12.92 18.82 6.33
CA ARG A 288 -12.99 20.05 5.53
C ARG A 288 -14.38 20.26 4.93
N TYR A 289 -14.95 19.22 4.30
CA TYR A 289 -16.30 19.28 3.77
C TYR A 289 -17.32 19.65 4.84
N CYS A 290 -17.24 19.04 6.02
CA CYS A 290 -18.18 19.26 7.10
C CYS A 290 -18.10 20.69 7.65
N ARG A 291 -16.90 21.21 7.89
CA ARG A 291 -16.68 22.58 8.38
C ARG A 291 -17.11 23.67 7.39
N GLU A 292 -17.16 23.36 6.10
CA GLU A 292 -17.64 24.29 5.06
C GLU A 292 -19.18 24.36 4.99
N GLN A 293 -19.90 23.47 5.66
CA GLN A 293 -21.37 23.47 5.65
C GLN A 293 -21.92 24.57 6.58
N LYS A 294 -23.13 25.04 6.25
CA LYS A 294 -23.86 26.05 7.04
C LYS A 294 -25.05 25.45 7.81
N THR A 295 -25.47 24.27 7.43
CA THR A 295 -26.60 23.54 8.03
C THR A 295 -26.14 22.14 8.42
N PRO A 296 -26.81 21.50 9.40
CA PRO A 296 -26.51 20.12 9.74
C PRO A 296 -26.63 19.18 8.54
N LYS A 297 -25.69 18.24 8.44
CA LYS A 297 -25.67 17.17 7.43
C LYS A 297 -25.15 15.87 8.03
N ARG A 298 -25.59 14.72 7.50
CA ARG A 298 -25.03 13.39 7.77
C ARG A 298 -24.03 13.02 6.69
N VAL A 299 -22.76 12.97 7.06
CA VAL A 299 -21.65 12.70 6.15
C VAL A 299 -20.99 11.38 6.52
N VAL A 300 -20.68 10.53 5.55
CA VAL A 300 -19.97 9.27 5.80
C VAL A 300 -18.65 9.20 5.03
N THR A 301 -17.63 8.66 5.67
CA THR A 301 -16.35 8.30 5.04
C THR A 301 -15.89 6.91 5.51
N PHE A 302 -14.65 6.50 5.22
CA PHE A 302 -14.24 5.10 5.36
C PHE A 302 -12.93 4.94 6.14
N VAL A 303 -12.88 3.87 6.96
CA VAL A 303 -11.61 3.21 7.27
C VAL A 303 -11.40 2.14 6.20
N CYS A 304 -10.66 2.47 5.14
CA CYS A 304 -10.49 1.60 3.97
C CYS A 304 -9.79 0.28 4.30
N ASP A 305 -8.85 0.30 5.25
CA ASP A 305 -8.09 -0.85 5.71
C ASP A 305 -7.45 -0.62 7.09
N SER A 306 -6.97 -1.71 7.70
CA SER A 306 -6.37 -1.68 9.04
C SER A 306 -5.00 -0.99 9.06
N GLY A 307 -4.78 -0.18 10.10
CA GLY A 307 -3.50 0.48 10.38
C GLY A 307 -2.33 -0.48 10.66
N ASN A 308 -2.59 -1.76 10.97
CA ASN A 308 -1.57 -2.78 11.22
C ASN A 308 -0.58 -2.93 10.06
N LYS A 309 -1.01 -2.64 8.82
CA LYS A 309 -0.20 -2.70 7.60
C LYS A 309 0.82 -1.56 7.49
N TYR A 310 0.72 -0.56 8.37
CA TYR A 310 1.45 0.71 8.30
C TYR A 310 2.20 1.03 9.60
N LEU A 311 2.39 0.06 10.50
CA LEU A 311 3.05 0.26 11.80
C LEU A 311 4.49 0.77 11.65
N SER A 312 5.24 0.27 10.66
CA SER A 312 6.59 0.75 10.31
C SER A 312 6.58 1.97 9.38
N LYS A 313 5.43 2.63 9.22
CA LYS A 313 5.23 3.80 8.35
C LYS A 313 4.57 4.95 9.11
N VAL A 314 3.28 5.20 8.88
CA VAL A 314 2.59 6.38 9.45
C VAL A 314 2.58 6.40 10.98
N PHE A 315 2.66 5.23 11.62
CA PHE A 315 2.75 5.11 13.07
C PHE A 315 4.19 5.06 13.59
N ASP A 316 5.18 5.15 12.72
CA ASP A 316 6.61 5.23 13.05
C ASP A 316 7.08 6.68 12.86
N ASP A 317 7.41 7.33 13.98
CA ASP A 317 7.88 8.72 14.00
C ASP A 317 9.18 8.91 13.21
N PHE A 318 10.03 7.87 13.16
CA PHE A 318 11.24 7.92 12.34
C PHE A 318 10.91 7.93 10.86
N TRP A 319 9.97 7.09 10.44
CA TRP A 319 9.54 7.09 9.04
C TRP A 319 8.91 8.44 8.66
N LEU A 320 8.09 9.03 9.53
CA LEU A 320 7.55 10.37 9.30
C LEU A 320 8.66 11.42 9.14
N ALA A 321 9.71 11.38 9.98
CA ALA A 321 10.85 12.28 9.85
C ALA A 321 11.62 12.08 8.54
N GLU A 322 11.83 10.82 8.12
CA GLU A 322 12.48 10.48 6.84
C GLU A 322 11.70 10.99 5.63
N GLN A 323 10.36 10.97 5.69
CA GLN A 323 9.48 11.53 4.67
C GLN A 323 9.32 13.07 4.77
N GLY A 324 9.90 13.72 5.78
CA GLY A 324 9.75 15.16 6.02
C GLY A 324 8.34 15.56 6.49
N LEU A 325 7.65 14.63 7.15
CA LEU A 325 6.28 14.78 7.67
C LEU A 325 6.23 14.97 9.20
N ALA A 326 7.33 14.71 9.90
CA ALA A 326 7.42 14.96 11.34
C ALA A 326 7.46 16.47 11.66
N GLU A 327 6.86 16.84 12.79
CA GLU A 327 7.03 18.18 13.36
C GLU A 327 8.34 18.21 14.14
N LYS A 328 9.30 19.03 13.67
CA LYS A 328 10.53 19.32 14.39
C LYS A 328 10.57 20.80 14.71
N GLU A 329 10.93 21.11 15.94
CA GLU A 329 11.36 22.44 16.32
C GLU A 329 12.63 22.75 15.53
N GLN A 330 12.64 23.89 14.83
CA GLN A 330 13.81 24.32 14.07
C GLN A 330 14.71 25.15 14.97
N HIS A 331 15.97 24.75 15.08
CA HIS A 331 16.97 25.39 15.92
C HIS A 331 17.84 26.39 15.14
N GLY A 332 17.73 26.42 13.81
CA GLY A 332 18.48 27.33 12.93
C GLY A 332 19.94 26.92 12.71
N ASP A 333 20.29 25.66 13.01
CA ASP A 333 21.65 25.13 12.87
C ASP A 333 21.70 23.81 12.08
N LEU A 334 22.88 23.19 11.98
CA LEU A 334 23.07 21.94 11.21
C LEU A 334 22.25 20.76 11.76
N SER A 335 21.76 20.81 13.00
CA SER A 335 20.91 19.77 13.57
C SER A 335 19.53 19.71 12.90
N ASP A 336 19.06 20.81 12.31
CA ASP A 336 17.81 20.83 11.53
C ASP A 336 17.90 19.97 10.27
N LEU A 337 19.11 19.74 9.75
CA LEU A 337 19.36 18.87 8.61
C LEU A 337 19.39 17.39 9.00
N VAL A 338 19.51 17.11 10.29
CA VAL A 338 19.62 15.78 10.85
C VAL A 338 18.22 15.27 11.16
N ALA A 339 17.67 14.48 10.23
CA ALA A 339 16.39 13.81 10.40
C ALA A 339 16.43 12.77 11.54
N ARG A 340 17.59 12.17 11.83
CA ARG A 340 17.83 11.31 13.01
C ARG A 340 19.08 11.69 13.76
N SER A 341 19.00 11.94 15.07
CA SER A 341 20.20 12.09 15.90
C SER A 341 20.57 10.76 16.58
N HIS A 342 21.87 10.51 16.76
CA HIS A 342 22.32 9.37 17.57
C HIS A 342 21.78 9.46 19.02
N ARG A 343 21.49 10.67 19.51
CA ARG A 343 21.01 10.90 20.87
C ARG A 343 19.60 10.36 21.10
N GLU A 344 18.80 10.22 20.05
CA GLU A 344 17.45 9.62 20.07
C GLU A 344 17.46 8.09 19.84
N GLY A 345 18.63 7.45 19.92
CA GLY A 345 18.77 6.00 19.74
C GLY A 345 18.68 5.52 18.29
N GLY A 346 18.71 6.44 17.31
CA GLY A 346 18.64 6.14 15.88
C GLY A 346 19.99 6.25 15.15
N THR A 347 20.09 5.57 14.00
CA THR A 347 21.19 5.78 13.04
C THR A 347 21.08 7.17 12.41
N VAL A 348 22.15 7.97 12.38
CA VAL A 348 22.10 9.33 11.81
C VAL A 348 21.61 9.31 10.36
N PHE A 349 20.58 10.11 10.05
CA PHE A 349 19.95 10.23 8.73
C PHE A 349 19.74 11.70 8.37
N VAL A 350 19.96 12.05 7.10
CA VAL A 350 19.81 13.41 6.56
C VAL A 350 18.64 13.38 5.56
N GLY A 351 17.60 14.19 5.79
CA GLY A 351 16.34 14.13 5.06
C GLY A 351 16.39 14.70 3.63
N ARG A 352 15.47 14.30 2.75
CA ARG A 352 15.49 14.60 1.30
C ARG A 352 15.42 16.08 0.90
N ARG A 353 15.07 17.02 1.79
CA ARG A 353 15.07 18.47 1.48
C ARG A 353 16.48 19.07 1.41
N THR A 354 17.53 18.29 1.67
CA THR A 354 18.92 18.75 1.58
C THR A 354 19.47 18.70 0.16
N ILE A 355 19.06 19.63 -0.69
CA ILE A 355 20.02 20.19 -1.64
C ILE A 355 20.48 21.48 -1.00
N CYS A 356 21.73 21.52 -0.52
CA CYS A 356 22.40 22.79 -0.30
C CYS A 356 22.47 23.49 -1.65
N SER A 357 21.51 24.38 -1.92
CA SER A 357 21.69 25.39 -2.97
C SER A 357 22.99 26.13 -2.62
N PRO A 358 23.96 26.25 -3.55
CA PRO A 358 25.13 27.06 -3.28
C PRO A 358 24.65 28.47 -2.92
N PRO A 359 25.22 29.13 -1.89
CA PRO A 359 24.78 30.46 -1.53
C PRO A 359 24.92 31.36 -2.76
N MET A 360 23.83 32.06 -3.10
CA MET A 360 23.88 33.14 -4.07
C MET A 360 24.98 34.13 -3.65
N ALA A 361 25.70 34.61 -4.66
CA ALA A 361 26.89 35.44 -4.58
C ALA A 361 26.87 36.46 -3.43
N GLY A 362 27.88 36.40 -2.56
CA GLY A 362 28.06 37.40 -1.50
C GLY A 362 28.92 36.98 -0.33
N CYS A 363 30.11 36.40 -0.55
CA CYS A 363 31.12 36.32 0.50
C CYS A 363 32.48 36.70 -0.07
N GLY A 364 32.97 37.86 0.38
CA GLY A 364 34.25 38.42 0.00
C GLY A 364 35.41 37.52 0.41
N ALA A 365 36.46 37.57 -0.40
CA ALA A 365 37.71 36.85 -0.17
C ALA A 365 38.33 37.27 1.17
N GLY A 366 38.26 36.40 2.17
CA GLY A 366 38.95 36.62 3.44
C GLY A 366 38.50 35.63 4.49
N THR A 367 39.40 34.74 4.89
CA THR A 367 39.32 33.86 6.07
C THR A 367 38.30 32.70 6.01
N CYS A 368 38.66 31.63 5.28
CA CYS A 368 38.20 30.29 5.63
C CYS A 368 39.40 29.31 5.63
N ARG A 369 40.12 29.25 6.76
CA ARG A 369 41.09 28.19 7.05
C ARG A 369 40.41 27.14 7.93
N SER A 370 39.60 26.26 7.34
CA SER A 370 39.27 24.92 7.89
C SER A 370 38.16 24.21 7.09
N CYS A 371 38.30 24.11 5.76
CA CYS A 371 37.53 23.13 4.98
C CYS A 371 38.52 22.18 4.30
N ARG A 372 38.88 21.10 5.00
CA ARG A 372 39.65 19.99 4.44
C ARG A 372 38.98 18.68 4.89
N CYS A 373 38.52 17.90 3.89
CA CYS A 373 37.91 16.56 3.97
C CYS A 373 36.46 16.56 4.52
N TRP A 374 35.44 16.10 3.79
CA TRP A 374 35.28 14.79 3.17
C TRP A 374 34.99 14.83 1.66
N ARG A 375 35.87 14.21 0.85
CA ARG A 375 35.50 13.64 -0.46
C ARG A 375 35.48 12.14 -0.30
N THR A 376 34.31 11.51 -0.37
CA THR A 376 34.21 10.08 -0.60
C THR A 376 34.62 9.78 -2.05
N ALA A 377 35.64 8.97 -2.19
CA ALA A 377 36.06 8.41 -3.45
C ALA A 377 35.00 7.43 -3.97
N SER A 378 34.44 7.71 -5.14
CA SER A 378 33.89 6.70 -6.05
C SER A 378 34.61 6.85 -7.37
N SER A 379 35.77 6.22 -7.47
CA SER A 379 36.50 6.04 -8.73
C SER A 379 36.02 4.78 -9.43
N SER A 380 35.30 4.95 -10.53
CA SER A 380 35.47 4.09 -11.70
C SER A 380 35.11 4.92 -12.94
N ALA A 381 36.12 5.62 -13.44
CA ALA A 381 36.14 6.13 -14.80
C ALA A 381 36.59 4.99 -15.72
N SER A 382 35.85 4.76 -16.81
CA SER A 382 36.45 4.43 -18.10
C SER A 382 35.43 4.66 -19.21
N SER A 383 35.40 5.88 -19.73
CA SER A 383 35.00 6.15 -21.11
C SER A 383 36.10 6.98 -21.74
N THR A 384 36.91 6.37 -22.60
CA THR A 384 37.77 7.11 -23.53
C THR A 384 37.28 6.81 -24.93
N ARG A 385 36.79 7.84 -25.62
CA ARG A 385 36.59 7.83 -27.07
C ARG A 385 37.94 7.67 -27.75
N ALA A 386 38.00 6.79 -28.75
CA ALA A 386 38.97 6.89 -29.83
C ALA A 386 38.24 6.71 -31.18
N THR A 387 38.49 7.71 -32.01
CA THR A 387 38.32 7.92 -33.46
C THR A 387 38.12 6.72 -34.42
N SER A 388 37.31 6.99 -35.46
CA SER A 388 37.19 6.43 -36.84
C SER A 388 38.45 5.76 -37.43
N CYS A 389 38.47 4.81 -38.38
CA CYS A 389 37.64 4.30 -39.51
C CYS A 389 38.36 3.01 -40.04
N PRO A 390 37.99 2.29 -41.14
CA PRO A 390 36.72 2.06 -41.85
C PRO A 390 36.39 0.55 -42.06
N ARG A 391 35.26 0.29 -42.75
CA ARG A 391 34.74 -1.03 -43.17
C ARG A 391 35.56 -1.71 -44.29
N SER A 392 35.59 -3.05 -44.29
CA SER A 392 35.53 -3.87 -45.52
C SER A 392 35.20 -5.36 -45.25
N THR A 393 34.10 -5.82 -45.87
CA THR A 393 33.85 -7.11 -46.56
C THR A 393 34.02 -8.49 -45.85
N ASP A 394 32.87 -9.15 -45.62
CA ASP A 394 32.46 -10.58 -45.73
C ASP A 394 33.38 -11.64 -46.42
N PRO A 395 33.08 -12.98 -46.39
CA PRO A 395 32.24 -13.81 -45.49
C PRO A 395 32.81 -15.25 -45.16
N MET A 396 31.97 -16.10 -44.54
CA MET A 396 31.84 -17.58 -44.67
C MET A 396 32.54 -18.58 -43.69
N THR A 397 31.66 -19.29 -42.95
CA THR A 397 31.53 -20.76 -42.71
C THR A 397 32.53 -21.61 -41.89
N ALA A 398 31.90 -22.45 -41.05
CA ALA A 398 32.15 -23.89 -40.78
C ALA A 398 32.82 -24.34 -39.47
N ALA A 399 32.00 -25.03 -38.67
CA ALA A 399 32.19 -26.34 -38.02
C ALA A 399 33.48 -26.66 -37.22
N GLY A 400 33.30 -27.15 -35.99
CA GLY A 400 34.37 -27.83 -35.25
C GLY A 400 33.95 -28.28 -33.85
N THR A 401 33.73 -29.57 -33.70
CA THR A 401 33.25 -30.32 -32.54
C THR A 401 34.26 -30.49 -31.39
N ALA A 402 33.70 -30.78 -30.20
CA ALA A 402 34.13 -31.79 -29.21
C ALA A 402 34.94 -31.41 -27.95
N SER A 403 34.28 -31.74 -26.83
CA SER A 403 34.80 -32.35 -25.59
C SER A 403 35.50 -31.47 -24.55
N THR A 404 34.92 -31.42 -23.35
CA THR A 404 35.57 -30.93 -22.13
C THR A 404 35.66 -32.07 -21.10
N ARG A 405 36.89 -32.56 -20.91
CA ARG A 405 37.29 -33.33 -19.72
C ARG A 405 37.73 -32.37 -18.60
N ARG A 406 37.41 -32.80 -17.37
CA ARG A 406 37.72 -32.16 -16.08
C ARG A 406 39.20 -31.81 -15.90
N CYS A 407 39.46 -30.66 -15.26
CA CYS A 407 40.63 -30.42 -14.42
C CYS A 407 40.20 -29.82 -13.07
N ARG A 408 40.61 -30.48 -11.98
CA ARG A 408 40.53 -30.03 -10.58
C ARG A 408 41.84 -29.34 -10.19
N ARG A 409 41.78 -28.28 -9.36
CA ARG A 409 42.66 -27.89 -8.23
C ARG A 409 42.54 -26.36 -7.96
N PRO A 410 43.04 -25.79 -6.84
CA PRO A 410 42.56 -25.94 -5.47
C PRO A 410 42.36 -24.58 -4.74
N TRP A 411 41.74 -24.59 -3.56
CA TRP A 411 41.61 -23.43 -2.66
C TRP A 411 42.97 -22.98 -2.07
N PRO A 412 43.20 -21.66 -1.85
CA PRO A 412 44.37 -21.19 -1.11
C PRO A 412 44.11 -21.08 0.40
N ARG A 413 45.19 -21.34 1.12
CA ARG A 413 45.37 -21.37 2.58
C ARG A 413 45.34 -19.96 3.19
N THR A 414 44.68 -19.83 4.33
CA THR A 414 44.81 -18.70 5.27
C THR A 414 45.94 -18.96 6.27
N CYS A 415 46.77 -17.95 6.58
CA CYS A 415 47.66 -17.97 7.74
C CYS A 415 47.78 -16.56 8.37
N THR A 416 47.38 -16.47 9.65
CA THR A 416 47.88 -15.59 10.75
C THR A 416 47.86 -14.05 10.58
N ARG A 417 47.46 -13.20 11.53
CA ARG A 417 47.55 -13.21 13.01
C ARG A 417 46.76 -11.98 13.53
N CYS A 418 45.92 -12.10 14.57
CA CYS A 418 45.73 -11.08 15.62
C CYS A 418 44.88 -11.67 16.75
N ARG A 419 45.41 -11.62 17.98
CA ARG A 419 44.84 -12.15 19.23
C ARG A 419 43.69 -11.29 19.77
N PRO A 420 42.71 -11.87 20.48
CA PRO A 420 42.05 -11.21 21.59
C PRO A 420 42.53 -11.78 22.94
N THR A 421 42.82 -10.89 23.87
CA THR A 421 43.21 -11.16 25.25
C THR A 421 42.05 -11.74 26.06
N ARG A 422 42.36 -12.77 26.84
CA ARG A 422 41.47 -13.36 27.87
C ARG A 422 41.40 -12.46 29.10
N ARG A 423 40.23 -12.37 29.72
CA ARG A 423 40.07 -12.56 31.18
C ARG A 423 38.62 -12.91 31.50
N TRP A 424 38.39 -14.19 31.74
CA TRP A 424 37.30 -14.73 32.56
C TRP A 424 37.96 -15.39 33.77
N THR A 425 37.57 -14.98 34.97
CA THR A 425 37.78 -15.74 36.20
C THR A 425 36.41 -16.00 36.83
N ARG A 426 36.19 -17.28 37.14
CA ARG A 426 35.01 -17.90 37.73
C ARG A 426 34.63 -17.29 39.09
N CYS A 427 33.33 -17.29 39.39
CA CYS A 427 32.84 -17.85 40.65
C CYS A 427 31.53 -18.60 40.43
N CYS A 428 31.37 -19.68 41.20
CA CYS A 428 30.45 -20.80 40.98
C CYS A 428 29.11 -20.65 41.73
N ARG A 429 28.24 -21.63 41.41
CA ARG A 429 27.09 -22.19 42.16
C ARG A 429 25.77 -21.45 41.92
N SER A 430 24.60 -22.09 41.81
CA SER A 430 24.17 -23.50 41.74
C SER A 430 22.65 -23.50 41.53
N SER A 431 22.08 -24.64 41.13
CA SER A 431 20.65 -25.03 41.21
C SER A 431 19.71 -24.47 40.12
N THR A 432 18.76 -25.19 39.54
CA THR A 432 18.45 -26.63 39.40
C THR A 432 17.48 -26.70 38.22
N ALA A 433 17.68 -27.63 37.29
CA ALA A 433 16.71 -27.92 36.23
C ALA A 433 15.61 -28.84 36.78
N THR A 434 14.36 -28.61 36.38
CA THR A 434 13.29 -29.60 36.53
C THR A 434 12.55 -29.76 35.21
N LYS A 435 12.58 -30.99 34.72
CA LYS A 435 11.88 -31.52 33.56
C LYS A 435 10.36 -31.42 33.74
N TRP A 436 9.63 -31.14 32.67
CA TRP A 436 8.23 -31.53 32.53
C TRP A 436 8.09 -32.57 31.42
N ARG A 437 7.65 -33.78 31.80
CA ARG A 437 7.13 -34.82 30.91
C ARG A 437 5.64 -34.99 31.20
N SER A 438 4.88 -35.07 30.12
CA SER A 438 3.59 -35.76 29.90
C SER A 438 2.94 -36.52 31.06
N CYS A 439 1.63 -36.30 31.25
CA CYS A 439 0.68 -37.36 31.57
C CYS A 439 -0.70 -37.08 30.95
N SER A 440 -1.10 -37.98 30.07
CA SER A 440 -2.46 -38.34 29.69
C SER A 440 -3.20 -39.00 30.85
N THR A 441 -4.49 -38.75 31.01
CA THR A 441 -5.43 -39.72 31.59
C THR A 441 -6.82 -39.51 31.01
N ALA A 442 -7.36 -40.62 30.50
CA ALA A 442 -8.74 -40.80 30.12
C ALA A 442 -9.58 -41.14 31.36
N THR A 443 -10.84 -40.73 31.38
CA THR A 443 -11.89 -41.37 32.18
C THR A 443 -13.18 -41.42 31.37
N ASN A 444 -13.61 -42.66 31.09
CA ASN A 444 -14.98 -43.03 30.77
C ASN A 444 -15.88 -42.80 32.00
N SER A 445 -17.12 -42.39 31.77
CA SER A 445 -18.27 -42.95 32.48
C SER A 445 -19.56 -42.64 31.72
N SER A 446 -20.22 -43.71 31.29
CA SER A 446 -21.62 -43.82 30.95
C SER A 446 -22.50 -43.63 32.19
N GLY A 447 -23.63 -42.95 32.00
CA GLY A 447 -24.72 -42.77 32.95
C GLY A 447 -25.77 -41.86 32.33
#